data_AF-A0A956J5W2-F1
#
_entry.id   AF-A0A956J5W2-F1
#
_cell.length_a   1.000
_cell.length_b   1.000
_cell.length_c   1.000
_cell.angle_alpha   90.00
_cell.angle_beta   90.00
_cell.angle_gamma   90.00
#
_symmetry.space_group_name_H-M   'P 1'
#
loop_
_entity.id
_entity.type
_entity.pdbx_description
1 polymer ?
#
loop_
_entity_poly.entity_id
_entity_poly.type
_entity_poly.pdbx_seq_one_letter_code
_entity_poly.pdbx_strand_id
1 'polypeptide(L)'
;MAISPVIVEVNNAEDVLRFYDRILIERSTTASTGPFTEITTPATRLAITLSQARYEYFDTAGHASYWYRSRYVNSLSGAQSDPGDAVPGGPDPALEVLSVQELKDFYLHGVDITTDTGEPLSERAYEHYI
;
A
#
# COMPACT_ATOMS: atom_id res chain seq x y z
N MET A 1 -1.99 -13.97 1.60
CA MET A 1 -1.83 -12.66 2.25
C MET A 1 -1.87 -11.66 1.13
N ALA A 2 -2.91 -10.83 1.05
CA ALA A 2 -2.80 -9.63 0.23
C ALA A 2 -1.88 -8.67 0.98
N ILE A 3 -1.29 -7.72 0.28
CA ILE A 3 -0.47 -6.69 0.92
C ILE A 3 -1.04 -5.34 0.54
N SER A 4 -0.79 -4.35 1.39
CA SER A 4 -1.09 -2.96 1.07
C SER A 4 -0.49 -2.59 -0.30
N PRO A 5 -1.22 -1.83 -1.14
CA PRO A 5 -0.70 -1.39 -2.41
C PRO A 5 0.54 -0.51 -2.21
N VAL A 6 1.54 -0.67 -3.08
CA VAL A 6 2.65 0.26 -3.18
C VAL A 6 2.13 1.54 -3.81
N ILE A 7 2.14 2.63 -3.04
CA ILE A 7 1.66 3.93 -3.50
C ILE A 7 2.85 4.74 -4.02
N VAL A 8 2.69 5.31 -5.21
CA VAL A 8 3.65 6.23 -5.82
C VAL A 8 2.95 7.55 -6.11
N GLU A 9 3.48 8.64 -5.56
CA GLU A 9 3.01 10.00 -5.81
C GLU A 9 3.88 10.71 -6.85
N VAL A 10 3.24 11.25 -7.88
CA VAL A 10 3.84 12.00 -8.98
C VAL A 10 3.37 13.45 -8.88
N ASN A 11 4.16 14.28 -8.20
CA ASN A 11 3.80 15.67 -7.91
C ASN A 11 3.92 16.64 -9.10
N ASN A 12 4.67 16.26 -10.14
CA ASN A 12 4.83 17.08 -11.35
C ASN A 12 4.90 16.18 -12.59
N ALA A 13 3.74 15.68 -13.00
CA ALA A 13 3.62 14.76 -14.12
C ALA A 13 4.10 15.38 -15.44
N GLU A 14 3.95 16.70 -15.64
CA GLU A 14 4.41 17.40 -16.84
C GLU A 14 5.94 17.28 -17.02
N ASP A 15 6.71 17.53 -15.96
CA ASP A 15 8.17 17.45 -16.04
C ASP A 15 8.66 16.01 -16.14
N VAL A 16 8.02 15.07 -15.44
CA VAL A 16 8.35 13.65 -15.54
C VAL A 16 8.10 13.13 -16.96
N LEU A 17 6.96 13.49 -17.57
CA LEU A 17 6.56 13.06 -18.91
C LEU A 17 7.47 13.58 -20.03
N ARG A 18 8.32 14.58 -19.77
CA ARG A 18 9.36 15.00 -20.73
C ARG A 18 10.44 13.95 -20.94
N PHE A 19 10.64 13.07 -19.96
CA PHE A 19 11.72 12.09 -19.96
C PHE A 19 11.24 10.64 -19.81
N TYR A 20 10.16 10.40 -19.08
CA TYR A 20 9.69 9.08 -18.68
C TYR A 20 8.18 8.97 -18.83
N ASP A 21 7.67 7.79 -19.17
CA ASP A 21 6.24 7.56 -19.43
C ASP A 21 5.64 6.45 -18.55
N ARG A 22 6.49 5.77 -17.78
CA ARG A 22 6.13 4.61 -16.97
C ARG A 22 6.74 4.66 -15.59
N ILE A 23 6.06 4.05 -14.63
CA ILE A 23 6.58 3.75 -13.29
C ILE A 23 6.88 2.26 -13.22
N LEU A 24 8.11 1.98 -12.80
CA LEU A 24 8.63 0.66 -12.48
C LEU A 24 8.66 0.50 -10.97
N ILE A 25 8.30 -0.68 -10.47
CA ILE A 25 8.36 -1.01 -9.05
C ILE A 25 9.44 -2.07 -8.82
N GLU A 26 10.31 -1.82 -7.85
CA GLU A 26 11.30 -2.78 -7.38
C GLU A 26 11.01 -3.22 -5.96
N ARG A 27 11.43 -4.43 -5.63
CA ARG A 27 11.27 -5.06 -4.32
C ARG A 27 12.59 -5.58 -3.78
N SER A 28 12.81 -5.37 -2.50
CA SER A 28 13.84 -6.01 -1.69
C SER A 28 13.16 -6.91 -0.65
N THR A 29 13.62 -8.15 -0.54
CA THR A 29 13.07 -9.11 0.42
C THR A 29 13.83 -9.13 1.75
N THR A 30 14.91 -8.34 1.86
CA THR A 30 15.85 -8.43 2.97
C THR A 30 15.93 -7.14 3.80
N ALA A 31 16.02 -5.96 3.16
CA ALA A 31 16.17 -4.68 3.85
C ALA A 31 15.86 -3.47 2.95
N SER A 32 15.64 -2.31 3.56
CA SER A 32 15.45 -1.01 2.89
C SER A 32 16.64 -0.56 2.04
N THR A 33 17.85 -1.03 2.36
CA THR A 33 19.09 -0.77 1.62
C THR A 33 19.65 -2.01 0.92
N GLY A 34 18.87 -3.09 0.88
CA GLY A 34 19.26 -4.37 0.28
C GLY A 34 19.22 -4.36 -1.26
N PRO A 35 19.47 -5.52 -1.89
CA PRO A 35 19.27 -5.67 -3.33
C PRO A 35 17.79 -5.56 -3.68
N PHE A 36 17.48 -4.66 -4.61
CA PHE A 36 16.15 -4.49 -5.18
C PHE A 36 16.10 -5.13 -6.56
N THR A 37 14.98 -5.80 -6.86
CA THR A 37 14.70 -6.39 -8.17
C THR A 37 13.37 -5.86 -8.68
N GLU A 38 13.29 -5.52 -9.96
CA GLU A 38 12.03 -5.14 -10.59
C GLU A 38 11.01 -6.28 -10.46
N ILE A 39 9.80 -5.94 -10.02
CA ILE A 39 8.65 -6.86 -9.95
C ILE A 39 7.58 -6.53 -10.99
N THR A 40 7.67 -5.35 -11.61
CA THR A 40 6.88 -5.03 -12.81
C THR A 40 7.49 -5.66 -14.06
N THR A 41 6.74 -5.62 -15.15
CA THR A 41 7.20 -5.97 -16.50
C THR A 41 6.89 -4.82 -17.44
N PRO A 42 7.44 -4.76 -18.66
CA PRO A 42 7.06 -3.73 -19.63
C PRO A 42 5.54 -3.58 -19.82
N ALA A 43 4.77 -4.67 -19.68
CA ALA A 43 3.32 -4.66 -19.79
C ALA A 43 2.58 -4.22 -18.51
N THR A 44 3.18 -4.40 -17.32
CA THR A 44 2.55 -4.11 -16.02
C THR A 44 3.08 -2.84 -15.35
N ARG A 45 4.09 -2.18 -15.94
CA ARG A 45 4.53 -0.85 -15.52
C ARG A 45 3.40 0.17 -15.66
N LEU A 46 3.22 0.98 -14.62
CA LEU A 46 2.10 1.92 -14.52
C LEU A 46 2.32 3.08 -15.51
N ALA A 47 1.30 3.40 -16.32
CA ALA A 47 1.36 4.53 -17.24
C ALA A 47 1.23 5.85 -16.49
N ILE A 48 2.14 6.79 -16.71
CA ILE A 48 2.00 8.14 -16.15
C ILE A 48 1.00 8.92 -17.03
N THR A 49 0.06 9.59 -16.39
CA THR A 49 -0.92 10.48 -17.03
C THR A 49 -0.95 11.83 -16.30
N LEU A 50 -1.24 12.90 -17.03
CA LEU A 50 -1.27 14.26 -16.47
C LEU A 50 -2.36 14.47 -15.41
N SER A 51 -3.46 13.71 -15.48
CA SER A 51 -4.60 13.83 -14.57
C SER A 51 -4.49 13.01 -13.29
N GLN A 52 -3.43 12.21 -13.15
CA GLN A 52 -3.28 11.28 -12.03
C GLN A 52 -1.96 11.53 -11.30
N ALA A 53 -2.08 11.97 -10.05
CA ALA A 53 -0.94 12.18 -9.16
C ALA A 53 -0.61 10.94 -8.32
N ARG A 54 -1.56 10.02 -8.11
CA ARG A 54 -1.39 8.85 -7.24
C ARG A 54 -1.55 7.55 -8.03
N TYR A 55 -0.57 6.66 -7.90
CA TYR A 55 -0.59 5.35 -8.55
C TYR A 55 -0.43 4.24 -7.51
N GLU A 56 -1.08 3.11 -7.77
CA GLU A 56 -1.11 1.97 -6.86
C GLU A 56 -0.67 0.71 -7.60
N TYR A 57 0.21 -0.05 -6.97
CA TYR A 57 0.64 -1.35 -7.46
C TYR A 57 0.42 -2.44 -6.41
N PHE A 58 -0.28 -3.51 -6.80
CA PHE A 58 -0.54 -4.66 -5.93
C PHE A 58 0.45 -5.78 -6.26
N ASP A 59 1.35 -6.08 -5.32
CA ASP A 59 2.26 -7.22 -5.43
C ASP A 59 1.61 -8.48 -4.80
N THR A 60 1.11 -9.38 -5.64
CA THR A 60 0.40 -10.59 -5.20
C THR A 60 1.29 -11.60 -4.47
N ALA A 61 2.61 -11.46 -4.58
CA ALA A 61 3.61 -12.29 -3.92
C ALA A 61 4.35 -11.54 -2.80
N GLY A 62 3.84 -10.37 -2.40
CA GLY A 62 4.52 -9.54 -1.40
C GLY A 62 4.33 -10.02 0.03
N HIS A 63 5.10 -9.41 0.93
CA HIS A 63 5.10 -9.70 2.34
C HIS A 63 5.36 -8.42 3.14
N ALA A 64 4.82 -8.34 4.36
CA ALA A 64 4.97 -7.16 5.23
C ALA A 64 6.43 -6.87 5.63
N SER A 65 7.33 -7.85 5.50
CA SER A 65 8.77 -7.66 5.75
C SER A 65 9.55 -7.17 4.53
N TYR A 66 8.89 -7.05 3.36
CA TYR A 66 9.54 -6.60 2.14
C TYR A 66 9.57 -5.08 2.07
N TRP A 67 10.47 -4.59 1.22
CA TRP A 67 10.66 -3.17 0.97
C TRP A 67 10.47 -2.90 -0.50
N TYR A 68 9.84 -1.78 -0.83
CA TYR A 68 9.49 -1.39 -2.18
C TYR A 68 10.07 -0.04 -2.49
N ARG A 69 10.46 0.17 -3.74
CA ARG A 69 10.82 1.50 -4.25
C ARG A 69 10.38 1.60 -5.70
N SER A 70 10.31 2.82 -6.21
CA SER A 70 9.89 3.09 -7.57
C SER A 70 10.96 3.81 -8.36
N ARG A 71 10.90 3.66 -9.68
CA ARG A 71 11.67 4.42 -10.67
C ARG A 71 10.77 4.86 -11.79
N TYR A 72 11.09 5.99 -12.39
CA TYR A 72 10.53 6.37 -13.67
C TYR A 72 11.35 5.74 -14.79
N VAL A 73 10.66 5.27 -15.83
CA VAL A 73 11.29 4.66 -17.00
C VAL A 73 10.66 5.16 -18.29
N ASN A 74 11.48 5.34 -19.31
CA ASN A 74 11.05 5.65 -20.66
C ASN A 74 10.84 4.33 -21.42
N SER A 75 9.62 4.08 -21.88
CA SER A 75 9.26 2.83 -22.53
C SER A 75 9.94 2.62 -23.89
N LEU A 76 10.37 3.69 -24.55
CA LEU A 76 11.03 3.65 -25.86
C LEU A 76 12.55 3.46 -25.74
N SER A 77 13.21 4.22 -24.87
CA SER A 77 14.68 4.18 -24.73
C SER A 77 15.17 3.24 -23.64
N GLY A 78 14.31 2.85 -22.70
CA GLY A 78 14.69 2.08 -21.52
C GLY A 78 15.44 2.90 -20.46
N ALA A 79 15.61 4.21 -20.66
CA ALA A 79 16.26 5.08 -19.68
C ALA A 79 15.47 5.11 -18.37
N GLN A 80 16.17 5.06 -17.24
CA GLN A 80 15.57 5.03 -15.90
C GLN A 80 16.07 6.20 -15.07
N SER A 81 15.19 6.69 -14.19
CA SER A 81 15.58 7.63 -13.14
C SER A 81 16.38 6.93 -12.04
N ASP A 82 16.94 7.75 -11.15
CA ASP A 82 17.35 7.29 -9.83
C ASP A 82 16.15 6.68 -9.08
N PRO A 83 16.39 5.70 -8.20
CA PRO A 83 15.35 5.11 -7.38
C PRO A 83 14.82 6.14 -6.37
N GLY A 84 13.51 6.12 -6.16
CA GLY A 84 12.91 6.78 -5.00
C GLY A 84 13.27 6.08 -3.69
N ASP A 85 12.81 6.69 -2.60
CA ASP A 85 13.01 6.15 -1.26
C ASP A 85 12.31 4.78 -1.09
N ALA A 86 12.94 3.90 -0.32
CA ALA A 86 12.37 2.60 0.00
C ALA A 86 11.29 2.74 1.07
N VAL A 87 10.11 2.19 0.79
CA VAL A 87 8.98 2.12 1.71
C VAL A 87 8.76 0.66 2.17
N PRO A 88 8.41 0.42 3.43
CA PRO A 88 8.07 -0.92 3.89
C PRO A 88 6.76 -1.38 3.23
N GLY A 89 6.64 -2.68 2.98
CA GLY A 89 5.36 -3.29 2.66
C GLY A 89 4.42 -3.15 3.84
N GLY A 90 3.24 -2.54 3.63
CA GLY A 90 2.23 -2.44 4.67
C GLY A 90 1.57 -3.81 4.95
N PRO A 91 1.01 -4.02 6.16
CA PRO A 91 0.17 -5.18 6.43
C PRO A 91 -1.00 -5.25 5.44
N ASP A 92 -1.57 -6.44 5.29
CA ASP A 92 -2.78 -6.63 4.48
C ASP A 92 -3.92 -5.77 5.06
N PRO A 93 -4.46 -4.76 4.36
CA PRO A 93 -5.60 -4.02 4.87
C PRO A 93 -6.84 -4.92 5.03
N ALA A 94 -6.90 -6.08 4.36
CA ALA A 94 -7.95 -7.08 4.56
C ALA A 94 -7.69 -8.00 5.77
N LEU A 95 -6.48 -8.03 6.34
CA LEU A 95 -6.18 -8.67 7.63
C LEU A 95 -6.03 -7.65 8.76
N GLU A 96 -6.29 -6.37 8.51
CA GLU A 96 -6.41 -5.34 9.52
C GLU A 96 -7.74 -5.57 10.25
N VAL A 97 -7.77 -6.63 11.07
CA VAL A 97 -8.86 -6.91 12.00
C VAL A 97 -8.83 -5.77 13.02
N LEU A 98 -9.85 -4.92 13.00
CA LEU A 98 -10.06 -3.90 14.02
C LEU A 98 -9.98 -4.58 15.39
N SER A 99 -9.16 -4.06 16.29
CA SER A 99 -9.23 -4.50 17.67
C SER A 99 -10.62 -4.19 18.23
N VAL A 100 -11.06 -4.94 19.26
CA VAL A 100 -12.33 -4.65 19.96
C VAL A 100 -12.40 -3.19 20.43
N GLN A 101 -11.25 -2.60 20.78
CA GLN A 101 -11.14 -1.21 21.17
C GLN A 101 -11.36 -0.25 19.98
N GLU A 102 -10.73 -0.50 18.84
CA GLU A 102 -10.93 0.32 17.62
C GLU A 102 -12.35 0.18 17.05
N LEU A 103 -12.96 -1.01 17.13
CA LEU A 103 -14.38 -1.20 16.80
C LEU A 103 -15.27 -0.32 17.70
N LYS A 104 -14.99 -0.29 19.01
CA LYS A 104 -15.74 0.54 19.96
C LYS A 104 -15.56 2.03 19.67
N ASP A 105 -14.33 2.46 19.41
CA ASP A 105 -13.99 3.87 19.28
C ASP A 105 -14.45 4.47 17.94
N PHE A 106 -14.38 3.70 16.84
CA PHE A 106 -14.73 4.20 15.51
C PHE A 106 -16.17 3.92 15.09
N TYR A 107 -16.76 2.79 15.51
CA TYR A 107 -18.03 2.30 14.96
C TYR A 107 -19.17 2.19 15.96
N LEU A 108 -18.88 2.00 17.25
CA LEU A 108 -19.91 1.85 18.29
C LEU A 108 -20.07 3.11 19.16
N HIS A 109 -19.53 4.25 18.71
CA HIS A 109 -19.70 5.51 19.41
C HIS A 109 -21.18 5.92 19.46
N GLY A 110 -21.75 5.96 20.67
CA GLY A 110 -23.16 6.32 20.90
C GLY A 110 -24.15 5.16 20.83
N VAL A 111 -23.67 3.92 20.63
CA VAL A 111 -24.48 2.71 20.82
C VAL A 111 -24.42 2.32 22.29
N ASP A 112 -25.57 2.01 22.90
CA ASP A 112 -25.58 1.42 24.23
C ASP A 112 -25.02 0.00 24.15
N ILE A 113 -23.83 -0.16 24.70
CA ILE A 113 -23.07 -1.41 24.69
C ILE A 113 -23.18 -2.15 26.04
N THR A 114 -24.30 -1.95 26.73
CA THR A 114 -24.65 -2.66 27.97
C THR A 114 -25.70 -3.73 27.72
N THR A 115 -25.77 -4.71 28.62
CA THR A 115 -26.82 -5.72 28.67
C THR A 115 -28.14 -5.09 29.10
N ASP A 116 -29.24 -5.84 29.03
CA ASP A 116 -30.54 -5.48 29.59
C ASP A 116 -30.54 -5.23 31.11
N THR A 117 -29.46 -5.64 31.79
CA THR A 117 -29.20 -5.35 33.21
C THR A 117 -28.27 -4.15 33.44
N GLY A 118 -27.81 -3.47 32.38
CA GLY A 118 -26.91 -2.31 32.47
C GLY A 118 -25.43 -2.66 32.68
N GLU A 119 -25.05 -3.93 32.56
CA GLU A 119 -23.65 -4.37 32.68
C GLU A 119 -22.94 -4.25 31.31
N PRO A 120 -21.66 -3.89 31.26
CA PRO A 120 -20.93 -3.82 29.99
C PRO A 120 -20.88 -5.19 29.30
N LEU A 121 -21.12 -5.22 27.98
CA LEU A 121 -20.98 -6.43 27.20
C LEU A 121 -19.53 -6.97 27.27
N SER A 122 -19.39 -8.29 27.39
CA SER A 122 -18.08 -8.95 27.44
C SER A 122 -17.33 -8.82 26.11
N GLU A 123 -16.00 -8.84 26.14
CA GLU A 123 -15.15 -8.74 24.92
C GLU A 123 -15.49 -9.81 23.86
N ARG A 124 -15.86 -11.02 24.29
CA ARG A 124 -16.36 -12.10 23.43
C ARG A 124 -17.57 -11.74 22.57
N ALA A 125 -18.41 -10.80 23.02
CA ALA A 125 -19.55 -10.36 22.24
C ALA A 125 -19.12 -9.55 21.00
N TYR A 126 -17.96 -8.89 21.07
CA TYR A 126 -17.41 -8.08 19.98
C TYR A 126 -16.54 -8.88 19.02
N GLU A 127 -15.98 -10.02 19.46
CA GLU A 127 -15.26 -10.98 18.62
C GLU A 127 -16.13 -11.55 17.48
N HIS A 128 -17.47 -11.47 17.58
CA HIS A 128 -18.39 -11.85 16.50
C HIS A 128 -18.60 -10.78 15.43
N TYR A 129 -18.11 -9.56 15.65
CA TYR A 129 -18.27 -8.40 14.76
C TYR A 129 -16.98 -8.03 14.02
N ILE A 130 -15.89 -8.77 14.24
CA ILE A 130 -14.57 -8.59 13.61
C ILE A 130 -14.07 -9.92 13.03
#